data_AF-A0A8J6ES81-F1
#
_entry.id   AF-A0A8J6ES81-F1
#
_cell.length_a   1.000
_cell.length_b   1.000
_cell.length_c   1.000
_cell.angle_alpha   90.00
_cell.angle_beta   90.00
_cell.angle_gamma   90.00
#
_symmetry.space_group_name_H-M   'P 1'
#
loop_
_entity.id
_entity.type
_entity.pdbx_description
1 polymer ?
#
loop_
_entity_poly.entity_id
_entity_poly.type
_entity_poly.pdbx_seq_one_letter_code
_entity_poly.pdbx_strand_id
1 'polypeptide(L)'
;MFSLLKMDGGNKNLVQNFICKKLSQKGFNPRCCSDPEPGVLLNGTSPTAVAQAAAPLDDSVAEDVLQALLEASEEFELRYRRAFSDLTCQLHITLDTAYQSFEQVVHELFRDGINWGRVVAFFSFGGALCFESANKEMEVLIPRIIEWMATYLDTALGPWIQSNGGWEAFVSLYGSDAAAKTRKSQERFGKWLLTGVSLAGVALLASYVLRR
;
A
#
# COMPACT_ATOMS: atom_id res chain seq x y z
N MET A 1 27.39 4.50 -0.16
CA MET A 1 26.55 5.42 0.63
C MET A 1 25.22 5.49 -0.10
N PHE A 2 24.35 4.50 0.13
CA PHE A 2 23.02 4.44 -0.50
C PHE A 2 22.10 5.36 0.30
N SER A 3 21.58 6.39 -0.35
CA SER A 3 20.61 7.30 0.24
C SER A 3 19.39 6.51 0.69
N LEU A 4 19.16 6.54 2.01
CA LEU A 4 17.94 6.11 2.66
C LEU A 4 16.80 6.94 2.06
N LEU A 5 16.00 6.36 1.18
CA LEU A 5 14.84 7.00 0.56
C LEU A 5 13.80 7.26 1.65
N LYS A 6 13.94 8.42 2.27
CA LYS A 6 12.91 9.07 3.04
C LYS A 6 11.81 9.44 2.04
N MET A 7 10.66 8.76 2.09
CA MET A 7 9.40 9.33 1.58
C MET A 7 9.01 10.52 2.49
N ASP A 8 9.85 11.56 2.53
CA ASP A 8 9.58 12.76 3.33
C ASP A 8 8.52 13.57 2.56
N GLY A 9 7.26 13.49 3.01
CA GLY A 9 6.10 14.14 2.39
C GLY A 9 5.14 13.21 1.64
N GLY A 10 5.46 11.93 1.46
CA GLY A 10 4.63 10.96 0.71
C GLY A 10 3.56 10.23 1.53
N ASN A 11 3.67 10.21 2.87
CA ASN A 11 2.80 9.41 3.73
C ASN A 11 1.34 9.91 3.73
N LYS A 12 1.12 11.23 3.72
CA LYS A 12 -0.23 11.80 3.57
C LYS A 12 -0.86 11.41 2.23
N ASN A 13 -0.09 11.48 1.14
CA ASN A 13 -0.55 11.06 -0.18
C ASN A 13 -0.85 9.55 -0.22
N LEU A 14 -0.02 8.72 0.42
CA LEU A 14 -0.24 7.28 0.50
C LEU A 14 -1.55 6.95 1.24
N VAL A 15 -1.75 7.54 2.43
CA VAL A 15 -2.98 7.37 3.21
C VAL A 15 -4.20 7.87 2.42
N GLN A 16 -4.11 9.06 1.84
CA GLN A 16 -5.20 9.63 1.04
C GLN A 16 -5.54 8.72 -0.14
N ASN A 17 -4.56 8.33 -0.95
CA ASN A 17 -4.77 7.45 -2.11
C ASN A 17 -5.35 6.10 -1.70
N PHE A 18 -4.88 5.53 -0.59
CA PHE A 18 -5.44 4.30 -0.02
C PHE A 18 -6.91 4.47 0.34
N ILE A 19 -7.27 5.51 1.10
CA ILE A 19 -8.65 5.76 1.54
C ILE A 19 -9.56 6.05 0.34
N CYS A 20 -9.17 6.95 -0.58
CA CYS A 20 -10.01 7.30 -1.72
C CYS A 20 -10.25 6.06 -2.63
N LYS A 21 -9.23 5.21 -2.86
CA LYS A 21 -9.41 3.93 -3.60
C LYS A 21 -10.35 2.97 -2.88
N LYS A 22 -10.19 2.82 -1.55
CA LYS A 22 -11.00 1.89 -0.75
C LYS A 22 -12.47 2.30 -0.65
N LEU A 23 -12.74 3.61 -0.54
CA LEU A 23 -14.10 4.15 -0.60
C LEU A 23 -14.72 3.96 -1.99
N SER A 24 -13.93 4.20 -3.05
CA SER A 24 -14.37 4.00 -4.44
C SER A 24 -14.76 2.54 -4.72
N GLN A 25 -13.99 1.56 -4.22
CA GLN A 25 -14.33 0.13 -4.32
C GLN A 25 -15.66 -0.22 -3.66
N LYS A 26 -16.06 0.52 -2.62
CA LYS A 26 -17.32 0.33 -1.89
C LYS A 26 -18.48 1.19 -2.43
N GLY A 27 -18.30 1.83 -3.58
CA GLY A 27 -19.35 2.60 -4.28
C GLY A 27 -19.51 4.05 -3.82
N PHE A 28 -18.63 4.57 -2.96
CA PHE A 28 -18.63 5.97 -2.57
C PHE A 28 -17.73 6.77 -3.51
N ASN A 29 -18.24 7.87 -4.06
CA ASN A 29 -17.49 8.74 -4.96
C ASN A 29 -16.77 9.81 -4.12
N PRO A 30 -15.44 9.76 -3.98
CA PRO A 30 -14.72 10.55 -2.98
C PRO A 30 -14.52 11.99 -3.46
N ARG A 31 -15.59 12.79 -3.49
CA ARG A 31 -15.45 14.26 -3.55
C ARG A 31 -14.78 14.83 -2.29
N CYS A 32 -14.60 14.02 -1.24
CA CYS A 32 -14.01 14.38 0.06
C CYS A 32 -12.48 14.53 0.05
N CYS A 33 -11.78 14.20 -1.05
CA CYS A 33 -10.31 14.25 -1.12
C CYS A 33 -9.77 15.56 -1.74
N SER A 34 -10.64 16.49 -2.14
CA SER A 34 -10.26 17.81 -2.67
C SER A 34 -10.45 18.87 -1.59
N ASP A 35 -9.38 19.56 -1.21
CA ASP A 35 -9.49 20.81 -0.45
C ASP A 35 -10.45 21.78 -1.17
N PRO A 36 -11.22 22.60 -0.44
CA PRO A 36 -11.97 23.69 -1.06
C PRO A 36 -10.98 24.76 -1.54
N GLU A 37 -10.71 24.81 -2.84
CA GLU A 37 -10.04 25.96 -3.47
C GLU A 37 -10.84 27.25 -3.17
N PRO A 38 -10.28 28.23 -2.43
CA PRO A 38 -10.89 29.54 -2.33
C PRO A 38 -10.79 30.22 -3.70
N GLY A 39 -11.94 30.46 -4.32
CA GLY A 39 -12.06 30.88 -5.70
C GLY A 39 -11.18 32.07 -6.08
N VAL A 40 -10.46 31.94 -7.18
CA VAL A 40 -9.89 33.05 -7.94
C VAL A 40 -10.23 32.87 -9.41
N LEU A 41 -11.13 33.72 -9.90
CA LEU A 41 -11.30 34.01 -11.31
C LEU A 41 -10.05 34.74 -11.82
N LEU A 42 -9.55 34.38 -13.02
CA LEU A 42 -9.36 35.26 -14.19
C LEU A 42 -8.45 34.63 -15.27
N ASN A 43 -9.10 34.21 -16.35
CA ASN A 43 -8.80 34.41 -17.78
C ASN A 43 -7.34 34.62 -18.29
N GLY A 44 -6.92 33.79 -19.26
CA GLY A 44 -6.29 34.28 -20.50
C GLY A 44 -4.92 33.72 -20.92
N THR A 45 -4.91 33.02 -22.07
CA THR A 45 -3.84 32.92 -23.11
C THR A 45 -2.70 31.89 -22.94
N SER A 46 -2.72 30.85 -23.80
CA SER A 46 -1.59 29.98 -24.19
C SER A 46 -0.65 30.72 -25.19
N PRO A 47 0.46 30.14 -25.71
CA PRO A 47 1.10 28.84 -25.47
C PRO A 47 2.65 28.88 -25.33
N THR A 48 3.23 27.69 -25.17
CA THR A 48 4.64 27.31 -25.46
C THR A 48 5.68 27.53 -24.36
N ALA A 49 6.00 26.47 -23.62
CA ALA A 49 7.37 26.19 -23.19
C ALA A 49 7.54 24.69 -22.97
N VAL A 50 8.34 24.09 -23.85
CA VAL A 50 8.99 22.80 -23.71
C VAL A 50 9.58 22.67 -22.31
N ALA A 51 9.09 21.71 -21.52
CA ALA A 51 9.78 21.22 -20.34
C ALA A 51 9.90 19.71 -20.46
N GLN A 52 11.15 19.28 -20.52
CA GLN A 52 11.61 17.94 -20.79
C GLN A 52 11.04 16.95 -19.77
N ALA A 53 10.58 15.81 -20.27
CA ALA A 53 10.24 14.63 -19.47
C ALA A 53 11.51 14.11 -18.78
N ALA A 54 11.74 14.55 -17.55
CA ALA A 54 12.55 13.83 -16.58
C ALA A 54 11.66 12.71 -16.02
N ALA A 55 12.05 11.46 -16.24
CA ALA A 55 11.33 10.29 -15.77
C ALA A 55 11.18 10.29 -14.23
N PRO A 56 9.97 10.12 -13.67
CA PRO A 56 9.78 10.02 -12.23
C PRO A 56 10.11 8.60 -11.76
N LEU A 57 11.26 8.44 -11.11
CA LEU A 57 11.68 7.19 -10.47
C LEU A 57 11.06 6.96 -9.08
N ASP A 58 10.16 7.86 -8.64
CA ASP A 58 9.51 7.83 -7.31
C ASP A 58 8.04 7.37 -7.38
N ASP A 59 7.34 7.65 -8.48
CA ASP A 59 5.91 7.33 -8.62
C ASP A 59 5.64 5.81 -8.69
N SER A 60 6.51 5.04 -9.36
CA SER A 60 6.34 3.59 -9.50
C SER A 60 6.39 2.86 -8.16
N VAL A 61 7.28 3.28 -7.26
CA VAL A 61 7.41 2.65 -5.93
C VAL A 61 6.20 2.99 -5.08
N ALA A 62 5.74 4.24 -5.12
CA ALA A 62 4.53 4.65 -4.40
C ALA A 62 3.28 3.88 -4.85
N GLU A 63 3.14 3.65 -6.17
CA GLU A 63 2.06 2.82 -6.72
C GLU A 63 2.16 1.36 -6.26
N ASP A 64 3.35 0.77 -6.30
CA ASP A 64 3.58 -0.60 -5.84
C ASP A 64 3.26 -0.77 -4.35
N VAL A 65 3.67 0.19 -3.51
CA VAL A 65 3.36 0.23 -2.07
C VAL A 65 1.86 0.33 -1.85
N LEU A 66 1.20 1.25 -2.55
CA LEU A 66 -0.25 1.44 -2.47
C LEU A 66 -0.99 0.16 -2.86
N GLN A 67 -0.58 -0.49 -3.94
CA GLN A 67 -1.19 -1.72 -4.43
C GLN A 67 -0.99 -2.87 -3.43
N ALA A 68 0.23 -3.07 -2.93
CA ALA A 68 0.52 -4.09 -1.93
C ALA A 68 -0.27 -3.84 -0.62
N LEU A 69 -0.42 -2.58 -0.19
CA LEU A 69 -1.23 -2.24 0.98
C LEU A 69 -2.71 -2.55 0.78
N LEU A 70 -3.27 -2.28 -0.41
CA LEU A 70 -4.67 -2.58 -0.72
C LEU A 70 -4.92 -4.08 -0.68
N GLU A 71 -4.08 -4.87 -1.34
CA GLU A 71 -4.17 -6.33 -1.38
C GLU A 71 -4.03 -6.94 0.03
N ALA A 72 -2.99 -6.54 0.77
CA ALA A 72 -2.76 -7.03 2.13
C ALA A 72 -3.89 -6.65 3.08
N SER A 73 -4.44 -5.44 2.94
CA SER A 73 -5.57 -4.98 3.77
C SER A 73 -6.85 -5.74 3.46
N GLU A 74 -7.12 -6.06 2.20
CA GLU A 74 -8.26 -6.89 1.81
C GLU A 74 -8.14 -8.30 2.39
N GLU A 75 -6.96 -8.93 2.27
CA GLU A 75 -6.70 -10.24 2.87
C GLU A 75 -6.86 -10.19 4.40
N PHE A 76 -6.34 -9.14 5.04
CA PHE A 76 -6.47 -8.92 6.48
C PHE A 76 -7.95 -8.80 6.89
N GLU A 77 -8.73 -7.97 6.21
CA GLU A 77 -10.17 -7.79 6.49
C GLU A 77 -10.96 -9.08 6.29
N LEU A 78 -10.64 -9.88 5.27
CA LEU A 78 -11.28 -11.18 5.04
C LEU A 78 -10.97 -12.15 6.18
N ARG A 79 -9.70 -12.21 6.61
CA ARG A 79 -9.22 -13.14 7.64
C ARG A 79 -9.73 -12.80 9.03
N TYR A 80 -9.88 -11.51 9.33
CA TYR A 80 -10.33 -11.01 10.63
C TYR A 80 -11.74 -10.40 10.60
N ARG A 81 -12.56 -10.72 9.59
CA ARG A 81 -13.88 -10.12 9.34
C ARG A 81 -14.76 -9.99 10.57
N ARG A 82 -14.80 -11.00 11.44
CA ARG A 82 -15.60 -10.96 12.68
C ARG A 82 -15.09 -9.90 13.66
N ALA A 83 -13.79 -9.93 13.96
CA ALA A 83 -13.17 -8.95 14.86
C ALA A 83 -13.23 -7.53 14.27
N PHE A 84 -13.08 -7.38 12.96
CA PHE A 84 -13.18 -6.09 12.28
C PHE A 84 -14.62 -5.55 12.32
N SER A 85 -15.61 -6.39 12.05
CA SER A 85 -17.04 -6.03 12.16
C SER A 85 -17.37 -5.60 13.60
N ASP A 86 -16.94 -6.36 14.60
CA ASP A 86 -17.19 -6.05 16.00
C ASP A 86 -16.51 -4.72 16.41
N LEU A 87 -15.28 -4.48 15.97
CA LEU A 87 -14.55 -3.24 16.21
C LEU A 87 -15.26 -2.03 15.58
N THR A 88 -15.72 -2.16 14.33
CA THR A 88 -16.47 -1.09 13.65
C THR A 88 -17.85 -0.84 14.25
N CYS A 89 -18.53 -1.88 14.74
CA CYS A 89 -19.84 -1.75 15.39
C CYS A 89 -19.73 -1.15 16.80
N GLN A 90 -18.65 -1.46 17.54
CA GLN A 90 -18.41 -0.93 18.89
C GLN A 90 -17.89 0.50 18.88
N LEU A 91 -17.30 0.96 17.77
CA LEU A 91 -16.88 2.35 17.67
C LEU A 91 -18.11 3.27 17.56
N HIS A 92 -18.55 3.78 18.70
CA HIS A 92 -19.46 4.92 18.79
C HIS A 92 -18.71 6.20 18.36
N ILE A 93 -18.46 6.32 17.05
CA ILE A 93 -17.85 7.52 16.48
C ILE A 93 -18.90 8.62 16.49
N THR A 94 -18.66 9.66 17.30
CA THR A 94 -19.26 10.97 17.11
C THR A 94 -18.17 11.96 16.70
N LEU A 95 -18.55 13.10 16.15
CA LEU A 95 -17.61 14.15 15.73
C LEU A 95 -16.65 14.59 16.85
N ASP A 96 -17.12 14.52 18.10
CA ASP A 96 -16.40 14.95 19.30
C ASP A 96 -15.46 13.87 19.86
N THR A 97 -15.82 12.58 19.76
CA THR A 97 -15.06 11.47 20.36
C THR A 97 -14.18 10.71 19.36
N ALA A 98 -14.28 11.02 18.07
CA ALA A 98 -13.59 10.30 17.00
C ALA A 98 -12.06 10.22 17.20
N TYR A 99 -11.42 11.33 17.59
CA TYR A 99 -9.97 11.38 17.79
C TYR A 99 -9.52 10.50 18.97
N GLN A 100 -10.20 10.61 20.11
CA GLN A 100 -9.89 9.81 21.31
C GLN A 100 -10.07 8.31 21.03
N SER A 101 -11.14 7.95 20.32
CA SER A 101 -11.40 6.56 19.92
C SER A 101 -10.31 6.04 18.98
N PHE A 102 -9.88 6.85 18.02
CA PHE A 102 -8.78 6.52 17.12
C PHE A 102 -7.47 6.30 17.91
N GLU A 103 -7.10 7.24 18.77
CA GLU A 103 -5.87 7.18 19.57
C GLU A 103 -5.85 5.93 20.46
N GLN A 104 -6.94 5.64 21.14
CA GLN A 104 -7.04 4.46 22.01
C GLN A 104 -6.85 3.15 21.25
N VAL A 105 -7.52 2.99 20.10
CA VAL A 105 -7.39 1.77 19.28
C VAL A 105 -5.97 1.62 18.74
N VAL A 106 -5.38 2.70 18.26
CA VAL A 106 -4.03 2.68 17.69
C VAL A 106 -2.98 2.42 18.77
N HIS A 107 -3.14 2.99 19.96
CA HIS A 107 -2.28 2.70 21.11
C HIS A 107 -2.30 1.20 21.45
N GLU A 108 -3.48 0.59 21.56
CA GLU A 108 -3.59 -0.85 21.84
C GLU A 108 -3.05 -1.71 20.70
N LEU A 109 -3.26 -1.29 19.43
CA LEU A 109 -2.77 -2.01 18.26
C LEU A 109 -1.24 -2.16 18.27
N PHE A 110 -0.52 -1.14 18.74
CA PHE A 110 0.94 -1.09 18.75
C PHE A 110 1.58 -1.30 20.13
N ARG A 111 0.79 -1.59 21.17
CA ARG A 111 1.27 -1.75 22.56
C ARG A 111 2.42 -2.72 22.71
N ASP A 112 2.33 -3.89 22.06
CA ASP A 112 3.38 -4.93 22.14
C ASP A 112 4.45 -4.81 21.05
N GLY A 113 4.52 -3.68 20.34
CA GLY A 113 5.49 -3.40 19.28
C GLY A 113 4.91 -3.29 17.88
N ILE A 114 5.77 -2.91 16.93
CA ILE A 114 5.42 -2.64 15.53
C ILE A 114 5.91 -3.79 14.65
N ASN A 115 5.05 -4.23 13.73
CA ASN A 115 5.39 -5.14 12.63
C ASN A 115 4.52 -4.84 11.41
N TRP A 116 4.90 -5.34 10.23
CA TRP A 116 4.17 -5.05 8.99
C TRP A 116 2.70 -5.49 9.02
N GLY A 117 2.37 -6.60 9.69
CA GLY A 117 0.97 -7.02 9.84
C GLY A 117 0.14 -6.03 10.66
N ARG A 118 0.70 -5.44 11.71
CA ARG A 118 0.06 -4.36 12.50
C ARG A 118 -0.04 -3.05 11.70
N VAL A 119 0.93 -2.74 10.85
CA VAL A 119 0.84 -1.60 9.91
C VAL A 119 -0.34 -1.82 8.94
N VAL A 120 -0.48 -3.02 8.35
CA VAL A 120 -1.64 -3.35 7.50
C VAL A 120 -2.97 -3.24 8.27
N ALA A 121 -3.00 -3.72 9.52
CA ALA A 121 -4.18 -3.60 10.38
C ALA A 121 -4.56 -2.13 10.64
N PHE A 122 -3.58 -1.25 10.83
CA PHE A 122 -3.78 0.19 11.00
C PHE A 122 -4.41 0.84 9.77
N PHE A 123 -3.91 0.53 8.57
CA PHE A 123 -4.52 1.00 7.32
C PHE A 123 -5.94 0.46 7.13
N SER A 124 -6.16 -0.82 7.45
CA SER A 124 -7.48 -1.44 7.41
C SER A 124 -8.46 -0.73 8.36
N PHE A 125 -8.00 -0.41 9.56
CA PHE A 125 -8.82 0.25 10.60
C PHE A 125 -9.24 1.64 10.15
N GLY A 126 -8.28 2.47 9.72
CA GLY A 126 -8.59 3.80 9.19
C GLY A 126 -9.51 3.77 7.97
N GLY A 127 -9.32 2.80 7.06
CA GLY A 127 -10.23 2.56 5.95
C GLY A 127 -11.66 2.25 6.38
N ALA A 128 -11.83 1.44 7.41
CA ALA A 128 -13.13 1.12 7.96
C ALA A 128 -13.78 2.32 8.69
N LEU A 129 -12.99 3.13 9.41
CA LEU A 129 -13.48 4.37 10.02
C LEU A 129 -14.01 5.37 8.99
N CYS A 130 -13.26 5.57 7.91
CA CYS A 130 -13.68 6.46 6.82
C CYS A 130 -14.95 5.93 6.13
N PHE A 131 -15.02 4.62 5.89
CA PHE A 131 -16.22 4.00 5.32
C PHE A 131 -17.45 4.15 6.21
N GLU A 132 -17.30 3.89 7.51
CA GLU A 132 -18.38 4.04 8.48
C GLU A 132 -18.84 5.50 8.62
N SER A 133 -17.89 6.45 8.57
CA SER A 133 -18.18 7.88 8.58
C SER A 133 -18.96 8.31 7.35
N ALA A 134 -18.61 7.81 6.16
CA ALA A 134 -19.37 8.04 4.93
C ALA A 134 -20.79 7.46 5.01
N ASN A 135 -20.93 6.23 5.53
CA ASN A 135 -22.21 5.55 5.67
C ASN A 135 -23.16 6.24 6.67
N LYS A 136 -22.62 6.98 7.65
CA LYS A 136 -23.37 7.75 8.65
C LYS A 136 -23.53 9.24 8.29
N GLU A 137 -23.25 9.63 7.05
CA GLU A 137 -23.31 11.03 6.57
C GLU A 137 -22.38 12.00 7.36
N MET A 138 -21.32 11.47 7.97
CA MET A 138 -20.30 12.23 8.70
C MET A 138 -19.02 12.39 7.86
N GLU A 139 -19.15 12.64 6.55
CA GLU A 139 -18.01 12.72 5.61
C GLU A 139 -16.96 13.78 6.00
N VAL A 140 -17.35 14.80 6.76
CA VAL A 140 -16.46 15.83 7.34
C VAL A 140 -15.36 15.24 8.25
N LEU A 141 -15.54 14.01 8.75
CA LEU A 141 -14.52 13.30 9.53
C LEU A 141 -13.41 12.68 8.66
N ILE A 142 -13.68 12.37 7.39
CA ILE A 142 -12.74 11.64 6.53
C ILE A 142 -11.40 12.39 6.39
N PRO A 143 -11.36 13.71 6.10
CA PRO A 143 -10.10 14.44 6.04
C PRO A 143 -9.34 14.45 7.36
N ARG A 144 -10.05 14.51 8.50
CA ARG A 144 -9.45 14.48 9.84
C ARG A 144 -8.82 13.12 10.14
N ILE A 145 -9.49 12.03 9.76
CA ILE A 145 -8.97 10.66 9.93
C ILE A 145 -7.71 10.47 9.07
N ILE A 146 -7.71 10.94 7.82
CA ILE A 146 -6.53 10.90 6.94
C ILE A 146 -5.35 11.65 7.60
N GLU A 147 -5.59 12.83 8.17
CA GLU A 147 -4.57 13.63 8.86
C GLU A 147 -4.01 12.91 10.11
N TRP A 148 -4.87 12.33 10.94
CA TRP A 148 -4.44 11.58 12.12
C TRP A 148 -3.62 10.36 11.73
N MET A 149 -4.04 9.64 10.69
CA MET A 149 -3.31 8.50 10.18
C MET A 149 -1.94 8.88 9.64
N ALA A 150 -1.87 9.92 8.81
CA ALA A 150 -0.61 10.42 8.26
C ALA A 150 0.34 10.88 9.37
N THR A 151 -0.16 11.63 10.34
CA THR A 151 0.63 12.10 11.48
C THR A 151 1.18 10.94 12.31
N TYR A 152 0.36 9.93 12.59
CA TYR A 152 0.80 8.75 13.33
C TYR A 152 1.81 7.92 12.53
N LEU A 153 1.62 7.80 11.22
CA LEU A 153 2.53 7.13 10.31
C LEU A 153 3.90 7.83 10.27
N ASP A 154 3.92 9.17 10.24
CA ASP A 154 5.16 9.97 10.25
C ASP A 154 5.89 9.90 11.59
N THR A 155 5.16 10.07 12.69
CA THR A 155 5.76 10.27 14.02
C THR A 155 6.09 8.97 14.74
N ALA A 156 5.16 8.01 14.76
CA ALA A 156 5.30 6.78 15.53
C ALA A 156 5.84 5.62 14.70
N LEU A 157 5.33 5.46 13.46
CA LEU A 157 5.68 4.31 12.62
C LEU A 157 6.89 4.59 11.72
N GLY A 158 7.11 5.85 11.32
CA GLY A 158 8.16 6.26 10.40
C GLY A 158 9.56 5.78 10.78
N PRO A 159 10.03 5.99 12.03
CA PRO A 159 11.33 5.50 12.47
C PRO A 159 11.47 3.97 12.39
N TRP A 160 10.40 3.24 12.73
CA TRP A 160 10.40 1.78 12.65
C TRP A 160 10.42 1.30 11.19
N ILE A 161 9.60 1.90 10.32
CA ILE A 161 9.55 1.60 8.88
C ILE A 161 10.96 1.75 8.27
N GLN A 162 11.63 2.87 8.55
CA GLN A 162 12.97 3.14 8.02
C GLN A 162 14.01 2.15 8.53
N SER A 163 13.98 1.79 9.82
CA SER A 163 14.90 0.79 10.39
C SER A 163 14.64 -0.64 9.91
N ASN A 164 13.46 -0.91 9.34
CA ASN A 164 13.07 -2.23 8.81
C ASN A 164 13.08 -2.30 7.27
N GLY A 165 13.91 -1.47 6.63
CA GLY A 165 14.14 -1.51 5.18
C GLY A 165 13.17 -0.68 4.34
N GLY A 166 12.39 0.19 4.98
CA GLY A 166 11.46 1.11 4.32
C GLY A 166 10.28 0.40 3.66
N TRP A 167 9.54 1.15 2.85
CA TRP A 167 8.39 0.63 2.13
C TRP A 167 8.76 -0.38 1.03
N GLU A 168 10.00 -0.34 0.53
CA GLU A 168 10.57 -1.36 -0.38
C GLU A 168 10.54 -2.76 0.25
N ALA A 169 10.90 -2.88 1.53
CA ALA A 169 10.83 -4.14 2.25
C ALA A 169 9.39 -4.64 2.39
N PHE A 170 8.44 -3.72 2.60
CA PHE A 170 7.01 -4.06 2.62
C PHE A 170 6.54 -4.61 1.27
N VAL A 171 6.85 -3.94 0.15
CA VAL A 171 6.52 -4.41 -1.20
C VAL A 171 7.17 -5.76 -1.49
N SER A 172 8.40 -5.99 -1.03
CA SER A 172 9.05 -7.29 -1.19
C SER A 172 8.33 -8.42 -0.43
N LEU A 173 7.63 -8.12 0.66
CA LEU A 173 6.92 -9.10 1.48
C LEU A 173 5.47 -9.31 1.04
N TYR A 174 4.78 -8.24 0.66
CA TYR A 174 3.34 -8.22 0.39
C TYR A 174 2.97 -7.97 -1.08
N GLY A 175 3.91 -7.55 -1.92
CA GLY A 175 3.64 -7.30 -3.33
C GLY A 175 3.36 -8.60 -4.09
N SER A 176 2.29 -8.59 -4.89
CA SER A 176 1.92 -9.65 -5.85
C SER A 176 3.09 -10.12 -6.72
N ASP A 177 4.05 -9.23 -6.98
CA ASP A 177 5.21 -9.49 -7.80
C ASP A 177 6.28 -10.35 -7.10
N ALA A 178 6.31 -10.45 -5.77
CA ALA A 178 7.23 -11.34 -5.03
C ALA A 178 6.91 -12.82 -5.28
N ALA A 179 5.61 -13.17 -5.29
CA ALA A 179 5.13 -14.50 -5.67
C ALA A 179 5.31 -14.74 -7.19
N ALA A 180 5.03 -13.74 -8.03
CA ALA A 180 5.19 -13.85 -9.48
C ALA A 180 6.67 -13.95 -9.93
N LYS A 181 7.60 -13.22 -9.29
CA LYS A 181 9.06 -13.29 -9.53
C LYS A 181 9.61 -14.66 -9.14
N THR A 182 9.16 -15.22 -8.01
CA THR A 182 9.53 -16.58 -7.57
C THR A 182 9.04 -17.63 -8.56
N ARG A 183 7.78 -17.53 -9.02
CA ARG A 183 7.22 -18.42 -10.04
C ARG A 183 7.91 -18.29 -11.40
N LYS A 184 8.21 -17.08 -11.88
CA LYS A 184 8.97 -16.83 -13.13
C LYS A 184 10.41 -17.33 -13.06
N SER A 185 11.06 -17.26 -11.89
CA SER A 185 12.40 -17.81 -11.67
C SER A 185 12.39 -19.33 -11.69
N GLN A 186 11.42 -19.96 -10.99
CA GLN A 186 11.22 -21.40 -10.99
C GLN A 186 10.87 -21.94 -12.39
N GLU A 187 10.06 -21.22 -13.17
CA GLU A 187 9.77 -21.57 -14.58
C GLU A 187 11.03 -21.43 -15.47
N ARG A 188 11.86 -20.40 -15.27
CA ARG A 188 13.14 -20.25 -15.98
C ARG A 188 14.12 -21.36 -15.62
N PHE A 189 14.20 -21.71 -14.35
CA PHE A 189 15.06 -22.80 -13.87
C PHE A 189 14.57 -24.16 -14.37
N GLY A 190 13.27 -24.41 -14.34
CA GLY A 190 12.65 -25.61 -14.92
C GLY A 190 12.88 -25.72 -16.43
N LYS A 191 12.77 -24.61 -17.17
CA LYS A 191 13.10 -24.56 -18.61
C LYS A 191 14.58 -24.86 -18.89
N TRP A 192 15.50 -24.34 -18.07
CA TRP A 192 16.94 -24.62 -18.15
C TRP A 192 17.27 -26.09 -17.88
N LEU A 193 16.62 -26.71 -16.89
CA LEU A 193 16.82 -28.13 -16.58
C LEU A 193 16.36 -29.04 -17.73
N LEU A 194 15.24 -28.71 -18.39
CA LEU A 194 14.72 -29.50 -19.51
C LEU A 194 15.61 -29.42 -20.76
N THR A 195 16.16 -28.24 -21.06
CA THR A 195 17.03 -28.07 -22.24
C THR A 195 18.44 -28.60 -22.01
N GLY A 196 18.99 -28.46 -20.79
CA GLY A 196 20.32 -28.93 -20.44
C GLY A 196 20.48 -30.45 -20.47
N VAL A 197 19.47 -31.20 -20.01
CA VAL A 197 19.50 -32.69 -20.02
C VAL A 197 19.43 -33.26 -21.43
N SER A 198 18.76 -32.58 -22.36
CA SER A 198 18.62 -33.03 -23.75
C SER A 198 19.96 -33.01 -24.51
N LEU A 199 20.78 -31.96 -24.34
CA LEU A 199 22.08 -31.88 -25.01
C LEU A 199 23.08 -32.93 -24.50
N ALA A 200 23.14 -33.13 -23.19
CA ALA A 200 24.06 -34.11 -22.59
C ALA A 200 23.64 -35.55 -22.93
N GLY A 201 22.33 -35.84 -22.92
CA GLY A 201 21.80 -37.16 -23.28
C GLY A 201 22.06 -37.54 -24.74
N VAL A 202 21.88 -36.59 -25.67
CA VAL A 202 22.16 -36.82 -27.11
C VAL A 202 23.64 -37.03 -27.36
N ALA A 203 24.52 -36.26 -26.70
CA ALA A 203 25.96 -36.44 -26.83
C ALA A 203 26.43 -37.82 -26.30
N LEU A 204 25.89 -38.27 -25.17
CA LEU A 204 26.21 -39.58 -24.60
C LEU A 204 25.73 -40.72 -25.51
N LEU A 205 24.50 -40.64 -26.04
CA LEU A 205 23.97 -41.64 -26.97
C LEU A 205 24.75 -41.67 -28.29
N ALA A 206 25.10 -40.51 -28.85
CA ALA A 206 25.94 -40.44 -30.05
C ALA A 206 27.32 -41.05 -29.78
N SER A 207 27.95 -40.72 -28.64
CA SER A 207 29.25 -41.30 -28.28
C SER A 207 29.19 -42.83 -28.12
N TYR A 208 28.09 -43.38 -27.62
CA TYR A 208 27.88 -44.82 -27.49
C TYR A 208 27.71 -45.50 -28.86
N VAL A 209 26.94 -44.89 -29.76
CA VAL A 209 26.70 -45.44 -31.12
C VAL A 209 27.95 -45.34 -31.99
N LEU A 210 28.76 -44.28 -31.87
CA LEU A 210 30.02 -44.14 -32.60
C LEU A 210 31.15 -45.05 -32.09
N ARG A 211 31.01 -45.62 -30.89
CA ARG A 211 32.01 -46.52 -30.29
C ARG A 211 31.72 -48.01 -30.52
N ARG A 212 30.59 -48.32 -31.14
CA ARG A 212 30.16 -49.68 -31.48
C ARG A 212 30.38 -49.93 -32.96
#